data_AF-A0A419E2Z6-F1
#
_entry.id   AF-A0A419E2Z6-F1
#
_cell.length_a   1.000
_cell.length_b   1.000
_cell.length_c   1.000
_cell.angle_alpha   90.00
_cell.angle_beta   90.00
_cell.angle_gamma   90.00
#
_symmetry.space_group_name_H-M   'P 1'
#
loop_
_entity.id
_entity.type
_entity.pdbx_description
1 polymer ?
#
loop_
_entity_poly.entity_id
_entity_poly.type
_entity_poly.pdbx_seq_one_letter_code
_entity_poly.pdbx_strand_id
1 'polypeptide(L)'
;MHRIEFGGGSAEAGKHFKPEVVVGQEVLKSETKRFRDLLSCVNIGPKAATVLLFPPSGGYISQSELAQRFADVFGTTEMGRSYVSISLSYAYNSFFERGFLTEKYDESDPKKVHPEGFGLKKDGERYLVPAACLALRYEDRYKRSVYNVLGSSNSNSQEGNIAPFIRSAILLYLNKSRERFNTARLARDLGVGAGVMRKNLQSLVDQGLIDDESLSEDGLSKREDIYTREGSSERRAKPNDTDKTLTMEVVEICKVLYEEGISITNEEVYKRIHPDVRERVAKSIRRRIKSILSHLVREDFLVRENPFPIKISRSGEQFVEEFLHPLWEISRGRGQWGNLVAETRRDIEYYAKVSAELYYFHSRGCKRVNREKSMEQLYGLLLQAGEEGLSCAKLSKITGFNRNTVEVYLKEMGGKIKREKRNGTYYYYVSLGENEKSEEVVFENT
;
A
#
# COMPACT_ATOMS: atom_id res chain seq x y z
N MET A 1 28.95 -38.08 31.93
CA MET A 1 29.63 -37.23 32.94
C MET A 1 30.12 -35.98 32.23
N HIS A 2 30.01 -34.83 32.90
CA HIS A 2 30.43 -33.47 32.50
C HIS A 2 29.44 -32.56 31.75
N ARG A 3 28.61 -31.92 32.59
CA ARG A 3 28.27 -30.48 32.70
C ARG A 3 28.60 -29.56 31.50
N ILE A 4 27.56 -28.89 31.02
CA ILE A 4 27.64 -27.59 30.33
C ILE A 4 27.08 -26.53 31.29
N GLU A 5 27.86 -25.48 31.51
CA GLU A 5 27.51 -24.32 32.34
C GLU A 5 26.66 -23.31 31.56
N PHE A 6 25.74 -22.66 32.29
CA PHE A 6 24.95 -21.52 31.83
C PHE A 6 25.75 -20.22 32.00
N GLY A 7 25.84 -19.42 30.94
CA GLY A 7 26.16 -17.99 31.00
C GLY A 7 24.96 -17.21 30.45
N GLY A 8 24.30 -16.43 31.31
CA GLY A 8 23.09 -15.69 30.98
C GLY A 8 23.34 -14.24 30.56
N GLY A 9 22.23 -13.60 30.19
CA GLY A 9 22.09 -12.15 30.14
C GLY A 9 21.76 -11.58 28.76
N SER A 10 20.48 -11.36 28.48
CA SER A 10 19.91 -10.01 28.32
C SER A 10 18.53 -10.06 27.67
N ALA A 11 17.66 -9.16 28.12
CA ALA A 11 16.24 -9.02 27.84
C ALA A 11 15.87 -9.00 26.34
N GLU A 12 15.05 -9.98 25.91
CA GLU A 12 14.20 -9.84 24.72
C GLU A 12 12.76 -9.53 25.16
N ALA A 13 12.35 -8.28 24.94
CA ALA A 13 10.98 -7.86 25.03
C ALA A 13 10.14 -8.50 23.90
N GLY A 14 9.09 -9.23 24.28
CA GLY A 14 7.81 -9.23 23.60
C GLY A 14 7.74 -9.78 22.16
N LYS A 15 8.19 -11.02 21.92
CA LYS A 15 7.70 -11.82 20.79
C LYS A 15 6.32 -12.38 21.11
N HIS A 16 5.25 -11.69 20.70
CA HIS A 16 3.92 -12.30 20.57
C HIS A 16 3.36 -12.03 19.18
N PHE A 17 3.69 -12.93 18.26
CA PHE A 17 2.93 -13.15 17.03
C PHE A 17 2.35 -14.58 17.15
N LYS A 18 1.06 -14.67 17.43
CA LYS A 18 0.28 -15.90 17.27
C LYS A 18 -0.97 -15.55 16.46
N PRO A 19 -1.09 -16.14 15.27
CA PRO A 19 -2.31 -16.83 14.91
C PRO A 19 -1.98 -18.32 14.91
N GLU A 20 -2.48 -19.02 15.92
CA GLU A 20 -2.56 -20.47 15.90
C GLU A 20 -3.56 -20.89 14.82
N VAL A 21 -3.03 -21.42 13.73
CA VAL A 21 -3.67 -22.52 13.01
C VAL A 21 -2.68 -23.68 13.08
N VAL A 22 -2.94 -24.60 14.00
CA VAL A 22 -2.12 -25.79 14.24
C VAL A 22 -2.36 -26.79 13.10
N VAL A 23 -1.37 -26.97 12.20
CA VAL A 23 -0.88 -28.26 11.64
C VAL A 23 0.47 -28.00 10.95
N GLY A 24 1.61 -28.48 11.50
CA GLY A 24 2.91 -28.50 10.80
C GLY A 24 3.60 -27.14 10.61
N GLN A 25 4.31 -26.65 11.63
CA GLN A 25 4.86 -25.28 11.67
C GLN A 25 5.85 -24.92 10.54
N GLU A 26 6.60 -25.86 9.96
CA GLU A 26 7.53 -25.57 8.87
C GLU A 26 6.84 -25.49 7.50
N VAL A 27 5.92 -26.41 7.25
CA VAL A 27 5.13 -26.46 6.01
C VAL A 27 4.26 -25.20 5.90
N LEU A 28 3.57 -24.81 6.97
CA LEU A 28 2.74 -23.60 6.99
C LEU A 28 3.55 -22.30 6.80
N LYS A 29 4.77 -22.22 7.33
CA LYS A 29 5.68 -21.09 7.10
C LYS A 29 6.11 -21.01 5.63
N SER A 30 6.41 -22.16 5.03
CA SER A 30 6.79 -22.25 3.61
C SER A 30 5.62 -21.88 2.68
N GLU A 31 4.40 -22.34 2.99
CA GLU A 31 3.17 -22.01 2.24
C GLU A 31 2.86 -20.52 2.31
N THR A 32 2.90 -19.94 3.52
CA THR A 32 2.61 -18.52 3.74
C THR A 32 3.63 -17.63 3.03
N LYS A 33 4.92 -18.00 3.09
CA LYS A 33 5.97 -17.30 2.35
C LYS A 33 5.71 -17.37 0.84
N ARG A 34 5.42 -18.56 0.31
CA ARG A 34 5.14 -18.75 -1.11
C ARG A 34 3.93 -17.94 -1.56
N PHE A 35 2.83 -17.93 -0.80
CA PHE A 35 1.67 -17.11 -1.11
C PHE A 35 2.00 -15.62 -1.15
N ARG A 36 2.76 -15.12 -0.16
CA ARG A 36 3.24 -13.72 -0.13
C ARG A 36 4.11 -13.40 -1.35
N ASP A 37 4.98 -14.31 -1.75
CA ASP A 37 5.86 -14.14 -2.90
C ASP A 37 5.05 -14.14 -4.20
N LEU A 38 4.08 -15.05 -4.36
CA LEU A 38 3.16 -15.08 -5.50
C LEU A 38 2.35 -13.78 -5.61
N LEU A 39 1.72 -13.32 -4.52
CA LEU A 39 1.01 -12.03 -4.50
C LEU A 39 1.90 -10.89 -4.97
N SER A 40 3.17 -10.89 -4.55
CA SER A 40 4.14 -9.88 -4.97
C SER A 40 4.60 -10.05 -6.41
N CYS A 41 4.54 -11.24 -7.00
CA CYS A 41 4.89 -11.51 -8.39
C CYS A 41 3.75 -11.24 -9.37
N VAL A 42 2.49 -11.39 -8.95
CA VAL A 42 1.33 -11.30 -9.85
C VAL A 42 0.42 -10.11 -9.57
N ASN A 43 0.80 -9.19 -8.67
CA ASN A 43 0.06 -7.96 -8.38
C ASN A 43 0.03 -6.93 -9.53
N ILE A 44 0.71 -7.19 -10.66
CA ILE A 44 0.71 -6.29 -11.83
C ILE A 44 0.45 -7.17 -13.05
N GLY A 45 -0.58 -6.86 -13.83
CA GLY A 45 -0.95 -7.61 -15.04
C GLY A 45 0.21 -7.80 -16.04
N PRO A 46 0.89 -6.74 -16.48
CA PRO A 46 2.06 -6.89 -17.36
C PRO A 46 3.20 -7.74 -16.78
N LYS A 47 3.36 -7.73 -15.45
CA LYS A 47 4.32 -8.60 -14.78
C LYS A 47 3.85 -10.06 -14.85
N ALA A 48 2.58 -10.35 -14.60
CA ALA A 48 2.01 -11.68 -14.77
C ALA A 48 2.16 -12.19 -16.21
N ALA A 49 1.87 -11.37 -17.22
CA ALA A 49 2.10 -11.74 -18.63
C ALA A 49 3.58 -12.05 -18.93
N THR A 50 4.52 -11.32 -18.33
CA THR A 50 5.97 -11.58 -18.48
C THR A 50 6.36 -12.99 -18.02
N VAL A 51 5.71 -13.53 -16.98
CA VAL A 51 5.91 -14.92 -16.54
C VAL A 51 5.63 -15.92 -17.67
N LEU A 52 4.63 -15.63 -18.50
CA LEU A 52 4.20 -16.53 -19.57
C LEU A 52 5.09 -16.44 -20.82
N LEU A 53 6.00 -15.48 -20.90
CA LEU A 53 6.98 -15.35 -21.99
C LEU A 53 8.17 -16.29 -21.82
N PHE A 54 8.44 -16.75 -20.58
CA PHE A 54 9.48 -17.72 -20.31
C PHE A 54 9.13 -19.08 -20.95
N PRO A 55 10.13 -19.77 -21.53
CA PRO A 55 9.95 -21.08 -22.11
C PRO A 55 9.54 -22.10 -21.02
N PRO A 56 8.72 -23.11 -21.37
CA PRO A 56 8.44 -24.23 -20.49
C PRO A 56 9.70 -25.06 -20.20
N SER A 57 9.56 -26.00 -19.26
CA SER A 57 10.64 -26.65 -18.49
C SER A 57 11.97 -26.90 -19.21
N GLY A 58 13.06 -26.50 -18.56
CA GLY A 58 14.45 -26.73 -18.99
C GLY A 58 14.97 -25.76 -20.06
N GLY A 59 14.09 -24.94 -20.65
CA GLY A 59 14.46 -23.87 -21.56
C GLY A 59 15.03 -22.63 -20.85
N TYR A 60 15.92 -21.94 -21.54
CA TYR A 60 16.42 -20.62 -21.14
C TYR A 60 16.05 -19.60 -22.19
N ILE A 61 15.79 -18.37 -21.77
CA ILE A 61 15.56 -17.22 -22.64
C ILE A 61 16.63 -16.17 -22.39
N SER A 62 17.23 -15.64 -23.44
CA SER A 62 18.19 -14.56 -23.30
C SER A 62 17.51 -13.25 -22.91
N GLN A 63 18.28 -12.29 -22.38
CA GLN A 63 17.74 -10.97 -22.03
C GLN A 63 17.14 -10.25 -23.25
N SER A 64 17.80 -10.33 -24.41
CA SER A 64 17.34 -9.73 -25.65
C SER A 64 16.08 -10.41 -26.19
N GLU A 65 16.01 -11.74 -26.11
CA GLU A 65 14.84 -12.49 -26.53
C GLU A 65 13.63 -12.23 -25.64
N LEU A 66 13.81 -12.14 -24.31
CA LEU A 66 12.73 -11.78 -23.39
C LEU A 66 12.20 -10.37 -23.69
N ALA A 67 13.10 -9.42 -23.93
CA ALA A 67 12.71 -8.07 -24.29
C ALA A 67 11.94 -8.04 -25.62
N GLN A 68 12.39 -8.80 -26.62
CA GLN A 68 11.70 -8.89 -27.92
C GLN A 68 10.31 -9.50 -27.78
N ARG A 69 10.17 -10.65 -27.11
CA ARG A 69 8.85 -11.27 -26.87
C ARG A 69 7.91 -10.35 -26.10
N PHE A 70 8.44 -9.58 -25.14
CA PHE A 70 7.66 -8.57 -24.44
C PHE A 70 7.22 -7.46 -25.40
N ALA A 71 8.12 -6.96 -26.25
CA ALA A 71 7.78 -5.95 -27.26
C ALA A 71 6.70 -6.45 -28.22
N ASP A 72 6.77 -7.72 -28.66
CA ASP A 72 5.80 -8.31 -29.58
C ASP A 72 4.42 -8.38 -28.93
N VAL A 73 4.35 -8.91 -27.69
CA VAL A 73 3.10 -9.09 -26.95
C VAL A 73 2.46 -7.75 -26.50
N PHE A 74 3.28 -6.74 -26.20
CA PHE A 74 2.80 -5.43 -25.74
C PHE A 74 2.88 -4.33 -26.81
N GLY A 75 3.31 -4.63 -28.03
CA GLY A 75 3.70 -3.63 -29.04
C GLY A 75 2.59 -2.68 -29.47
N THR A 76 1.34 -3.11 -29.34
CA THR A 76 0.14 -2.30 -29.62
C THR A 76 -0.33 -1.45 -28.44
N THR A 77 0.38 -1.50 -27.31
CA THR A 77 0.03 -0.80 -26.07
C THR A 77 1.07 0.27 -25.73
N GLU A 78 0.69 1.26 -24.91
CA GLU A 78 1.63 2.26 -24.40
C GLU A 78 2.77 1.64 -23.55
N MET A 79 2.60 0.42 -23.04
CA MET A 79 3.66 -0.33 -22.33
C MET A 79 4.76 -0.82 -23.27
N GLY A 80 4.41 -1.10 -24.54
CA GLY A 80 5.33 -1.63 -25.55
C GLY A 80 6.50 -0.70 -25.87
N ARG A 81 6.42 0.58 -25.50
CA ARG A 81 7.47 1.60 -25.75
C ARG A 81 8.62 1.60 -24.73
N SER A 82 8.52 0.86 -23.62
CA SER A 82 9.54 0.80 -22.53
C SER A 82 9.96 -0.64 -22.19
N TYR A 83 9.94 -1.51 -23.18
CA TYR A 83 9.94 -2.98 -23.07
C TYR A 83 11.21 -3.63 -22.49
N VAL A 84 12.40 -3.11 -22.78
CA VAL A 84 13.67 -3.74 -22.34
C VAL A 84 13.86 -3.62 -20.82
N SER A 85 13.80 -2.42 -20.27
CA SER A 85 14.09 -2.19 -18.85
C SER A 85 12.99 -2.74 -17.94
N ILE A 86 11.74 -2.77 -18.41
CA ILE A 86 10.59 -3.26 -17.64
C ILE A 86 10.61 -4.78 -17.52
N SER A 87 10.76 -5.51 -18.63
CA SER A 87 10.74 -6.98 -18.63
C SER A 87 11.89 -7.56 -17.81
N LEU A 88 13.11 -7.02 -17.96
CA LEU A 88 14.27 -7.40 -17.15
C LEU A 88 14.10 -7.04 -15.68
N SER A 89 13.55 -5.86 -15.37
CA SER A 89 13.24 -5.50 -13.98
C SER A 89 12.22 -6.46 -13.35
N TYR A 90 11.28 -7.01 -14.11
CA TYR A 90 10.36 -8.02 -13.58
C TYR A 90 11.07 -9.36 -13.36
N ALA A 91 11.88 -9.81 -14.32
CA ALA A 91 12.67 -11.03 -14.22
C ALA A 91 13.55 -11.03 -12.96
N TYR A 92 14.38 -9.99 -12.79
CA TYR A 92 15.29 -9.86 -11.64
C TYR A 92 14.53 -9.59 -10.33
N ASN A 93 13.88 -8.42 -10.24
CA ASN A 93 13.43 -7.88 -8.96
C ASN A 93 12.13 -8.52 -8.46
N SER A 94 11.40 -9.25 -9.32
CA SER A 94 10.17 -9.94 -8.93
C SER A 94 10.35 -11.44 -8.85
N PHE A 95 10.87 -12.09 -9.89
CA PHE A 95 10.82 -13.55 -9.99
C PHE A 95 12.10 -14.24 -9.49
N PHE A 96 13.27 -13.72 -9.87
CA PHE A 96 14.56 -14.30 -9.47
C PHE A 96 14.83 -14.12 -7.97
N GLU A 97 14.68 -12.92 -7.43
CA GLU A 97 14.87 -12.65 -6.00
C GLU A 97 13.96 -13.50 -5.08
N ARG A 98 12.81 -13.95 -5.61
CA ARG A 98 11.86 -14.81 -4.89
C ARG A 98 12.03 -16.31 -5.17
N GLY A 99 13.06 -16.67 -5.94
CA GLY A 99 13.45 -18.06 -6.16
C GLY A 99 12.64 -18.80 -7.23
N PHE A 100 11.87 -18.10 -8.07
CA PHE A 100 11.10 -18.73 -9.16
C PHE A 100 11.89 -18.87 -10.46
N LEU A 101 12.95 -18.08 -10.64
CA LEU A 101 13.87 -18.17 -11.76
C LEU A 101 15.25 -18.64 -11.33
N THR A 102 15.99 -19.14 -12.31
CA THR A 102 17.44 -19.36 -12.25
C THR A 102 18.11 -18.54 -13.36
N GLU A 103 19.35 -18.14 -13.11
CA GLU A 103 20.20 -17.48 -14.09
C GLU A 103 21.00 -18.50 -14.89
N LYS A 104 21.27 -18.18 -16.17
CA LYS A 104 22.24 -18.90 -17.00
C LYS A 104 23.44 -18.01 -17.24
N TYR A 105 24.62 -18.54 -16.98
CA TYR A 105 25.90 -17.90 -17.25
C TYR A 105 26.55 -18.56 -18.46
N ASP A 106 27.43 -17.80 -19.12
CA ASP A 106 28.27 -18.31 -20.19
C ASP A 106 29.30 -19.28 -19.60
N GLU A 107 29.19 -20.57 -19.92
CA GLU A 107 30.16 -21.57 -19.46
C GLU A 107 31.53 -21.39 -20.15
N SER A 108 31.58 -20.68 -21.29
CA SER A 108 32.79 -20.44 -22.06
C SER A 108 33.59 -19.22 -21.59
N ASP A 109 32.97 -18.30 -20.83
CA ASP A 109 33.64 -17.15 -20.22
C ASP A 109 33.25 -17.02 -18.73
N PRO A 110 33.96 -17.72 -17.82
CA PRO A 110 33.70 -17.65 -16.39
C PRO A 110 34.01 -16.28 -15.76
N LYS A 111 34.56 -15.32 -16.52
CA LYS A 111 34.75 -13.92 -16.06
C LYS A 111 33.52 -13.04 -16.32
N LYS A 112 32.53 -13.50 -17.11
CA LYS A 112 31.26 -12.78 -17.26
C LYS A 112 30.50 -12.80 -15.94
N VAL A 113 30.34 -11.60 -15.36
CA VAL A 113 29.60 -11.38 -14.11
C VAL A 113 28.09 -11.21 -14.37
N HIS A 114 27.68 -11.08 -15.64
CA HIS A 114 26.29 -10.87 -16.02
C HIS A 114 25.65 -12.14 -16.60
N PRO A 115 24.42 -12.50 -16.22
CA PRO A 115 23.75 -13.67 -16.78
C PRO A 115 23.35 -13.42 -18.23
N GLU A 116 23.50 -14.45 -19.06
CA GLU A 116 23.08 -14.42 -20.47
C GLU A 116 21.56 -14.49 -20.60
N GLY A 117 20.89 -15.06 -19.61
CA GLY A 117 19.45 -15.26 -19.62
C GLY A 117 18.90 -15.90 -18.36
N PHE A 118 17.64 -16.31 -18.44
CA PHE A 118 16.89 -16.87 -17.33
C PHE A 118 16.16 -18.15 -17.72
N GLY A 119 15.97 -19.04 -16.76
CA GLY A 119 15.11 -20.22 -16.86
C GLY A 119 14.12 -20.28 -15.70
N LEU A 120 12.94 -20.86 -15.94
CA LEU A 120 12.01 -21.17 -14.86
C LEU A 120 12.56 -22.33 -14.00
N LYS A 121 12.48 -22.18 -12.68
CA LYS A 121 12.69 -23.30 -11.75
C LYS A 121 11.41 -24.13 -11.66
N LYS A 122 11.51 -25.36 -11.14
CA LYS A 122 10.34 -26.23 -10.85
C LYS A 122 9.25 -25.51 -10.04
N ASP A 123 9.64 -24.68 -9.07
CA ASP A 123 8.69 -23.88 -8.29
C ASP A 123 8.06 -22.75 -9.11
N GLY A 124 8.79 -22.16 -10.05
CA GLY A 124 8.25 -21.18 -10.99
C GLY A 124 7.18 -21.80 -11.89
N GLU A 125 7.45 -22.98 -12.42
CA GLU A 125 6.49 -23.72 -13.24
C GLU A 125 5.26 -24.15 -12.45
N ARG A 126 5.49 -24.72 -11.26
CA ARG A 126 4.42 -25.30 -10.44
C ARG A 126 3.51 -24.25 -9.82
N TYR A 127 4.04 -23.08 -9.47
CA TYR A 127 3.31 -22.09 -8.67
C TYR A 127 3.18 -20.73 -9.36
N LEU A 128 4.25 -20.20 -9.95
CA LEU A 128 4.24 -18.85 -10.51
C LEU A 128 3.47 -18.78 -11.84
N VAL A 129 3.66 -19.75 -12.74
CA VAL A 129 2.94 -19.82 -14.02
C VAL A 129 1.42 -19.88 -13.82
N PRO A 130 0.83 -20.81 -13.04
CA PRO A 130 -0.61 -20.81 -12.82
C PRO A 130 -1.12 -19.57 -12.09
N ALA A 131 -0.35 -19.00 -11.16
CA ALA A 131 -0.71 -17.75 -10.48
C ALA A 131 -0.78 -16.57 -11.46
N ALA A 132 0.15 -16.51 -12.43
CA ALA A 132 0.14 -15.50 -13.46
C ALA A 132 -1.10 -15.63 -14.37
N CYS A 133 -1.43 -16.86 -14.78
CA CYS A 133 -2.64 -17.12 -15.56
C CYS A 133 -3.91 -16.72 -14.80
N LEU A 134 -3.98 -17.05 -13.51
CA LEU A 134 -5.10 -16.66 -12.64
C LEU A 134 -5.26 -15.13 -12.58
N ALA A 135 -4.17 -14.38 -12.43
CA ALA A 135 -4.21 -12.92 -12.41
C ALA A 135 -4.74 -12.33 -13.72
N LEU A 136 -4.21 -12.79 -14.86
CA LEU A 136 -4.63 -12.31 -16.18
C LEU A 136 -6.11 -12.61 -16.46
N ARG A 137 -6.57 -13.82 -16.14
CA ARG A 137 -7.99 -14.19 -16.31
C ARG A 137 -8.90 -13.44 -15.37
N TYR A 138 -8.46 -13.17 -14.14
CA TYR A 138 -9.22 -12.35 -13.20
C TYR A 138 -9.38 -10.92 -13.75
N GLU A 139 -8.28 -10.30 -14.20
CA GLU A 139 -8.31 -8.94 -14.77
C GLU A 139 -9.23 -8.87 -15.99
N ASP A 140 -9.18 -9.88 -16.87
CA ASP A 140 -10.05 -9.95 -18.05
C ASP A 140 -11.54 -10.16 -17.69
N ARG A 141 -11.85 -11.12 -16.82
CA ARG A 141 -13.24 -11.45 -16.47
C ARG A 141 -13.94 -10.32 -15.74
N TYR A 142 -13.22 -9.61 -14.87
CA TYR A 142 -13.80 -8.60 -13.98
C TYR A 142 -13.46 -7.16 -14.39
N LYS A 143 -12.69 -6.97 -15.46
CA LYS A 143 -12.24 -5.67 -15.98
C LYS A 143 -11.70 -4.76 -14.88
N ARG A 144 -10.93 -5.36 -13.98
CA ARG A 144 -10.35 -4.71 -12.79
C ARG A 144 -8.90 -5.11 -12.65
N SER A 145 -7.99 -4.14 -12.55
CA SER A 145 -6.60 -4.46 -12.30
C SER A 145 -6.40 -5.07 -10.91
N VAL A 146 -5.65 -6.17 -10.84
CA VAL A 146 -5.18 -6.76 -9.58
C VAL A 146 -4.29 -5.76 -8.82
N TYR A 147 -3.59 -4.87 -9.52
CA TYR A 147 -2.78 -3.82 -8.90
C TYR A 147 -3.60 -2.84 -8.08
N ASN A 148 -4.82 -2.52 -8.50
CA ASN A 148 -5.71 -1.64 -7.74
C ASN A 148 -6.00 -2.21 -6.36
N VAL A 149 -6.23 -3.52 -6.31
CA VAL A 149 -6.51 -4.23 -5.07
C VAL A 149 -5.24 -4.43 -4.25
N LEU A 150 -4.21 -5.07 -4.82
CA LEU A 150 -3.03 -5.50 -4.10
C LEU A 150 -1.98 -4.40 -3.88
N GLY A 151 -1.93 -3.40 -4.76
CA GLY A 151 -0.97 -2.31 -4.68
C GLY A 151 0.47 -2.71 -5.01
N SER A 152 1.40 -1.79 -4.76
CA SER A 152 2.83 -1.97 -5.06
C SER A 152 3.52 -2.94 -4.11
N SER A 153 4.44 -3.74 -4.68
CA SER A 153 5.35 -4.58 -3.91
C SER A 153 6.57 -3.82 -3.37
N ASN A 154 6.72 -2.54 -3.71
CA ASN A 154 7.88 -1.72 -3.34
C ASN A 154 7.56 -0.93 -2.05
N SER A 155 7.66 -1.58 -0.89
CA SER A 155 7.78 -0.87 0.39
C SER A 155 9.18 -1.13 0.97
N ASN A 156 9.92 -0.06 1.26
CA ASN A 156 11.22 -0.09 1.96
C ASN A 156 11.09 -0.51 3.44
N SER A 157 10.00 -1.18 3.82
CA SER A 157 9.79 -1.59 5.20
C SER A 157 10.65 -2.82 5.49
N GLN A 158 11.63 -2.67 6.39
CA GLN A 158 12.43 -3.78 6.93
C GLN A 158 11.57 -4.93 7.50
N GLU A 159 10.29 -4.67 7.81
CA GLU A 159 9.35 -5.62 8.39
C GLU A 159 8.67 -6.57 7.40
N GLY A 160 8.96 -6.49 6.09
CA GLY A 160 8.27 -7.33 5.11
C GLY A 160 6.76 -7.05 4.98
N ASN A 161 6.33 -5.88 5.43
CA ASN A 161 4.98 -5.34 5.37
C ASN A 161 4.68 -4.80 3.96
N ILE A 162 4.50 -5.72 3.01
CA ILE A 162 4.22 -5.40 1.61
C ILE A 162 2.71 -5.33 1.39
N ALA A 163 2.23 -4.27 0.71
CA ALA A 163 0.80 -4.01 0.51
C ALA A 163 0.00 -5.23 -0.04
N PRO A 164 0.49 -6.02 -1.03
CA PRO A 164 -0.25 -7.17 -1.54
C PRO A 164 -0.59 -8.18 -0.46
N PHE A 165 0.35 -8.46 0.45
CA PHE A 165 0.14 -9.43 1.51
C PHE A 165 -0.80 -8.89 2.59
N ILE A 166 -0.60 -7.65 3.04
CA ILE A 166 -1.44 -7.05 4.08
C ILE A 166 -2.90 -6.94 3.62
N ARG A 167 -3.13 -6.44 2.40
CA ARG A 167 -4.49 -6.29 1.87
C ARG A 167 -5.17 -7.64 1.68
N SER A 168 -4.45 -8.63 1.19
CA SER A 168 -4.98 -10.00 1.08
C SER A 168 -5.32 -10.58 2.45
N ALA A 169 -4.47 -10.36 3.45
CA ALA A 169 -4.72 -10.81 4.82
C ALA A 169 -5.96 -10.14 5.42
N ILE A 170 -6.14 -8.83 5.23
CA ILE A 170 -7.36 -8.11 5.65
C ILE A 170 -8.59 -8.75 5.00
N LEU A 171 -8.61 -8.90 3.67
CA LEU A 171 -9.76 -9.45 2.94
C LEU A 171 -10.08 -10.89 3.37
N LEU A 172 -9.08 -11.76 3.47
CA LEU A 172 -9.26 -13.14 3.94
C LEU A 172 -9.75 -13.21 5.39
N TYR A 173 -9.27 -12.32 6.25
CA TYR A 173 -9.64 -12.27 7.66
C TYR A 173 -11.08 -11.81 7.84
N LEU A 174 -11.48 -10.75 7.11
CA LEU A 174 -12.86 -10.28 7.10
C LEU A 174 -13.82 -11.30 6.47
N ASN A 175 -13.42 -12.02 5.41
CA ASN A 175 -14.27 -13.05 4.78
C ASN A 175 -14.58 -14.24 5.69
N LYS A 176 -13.62 -14.62 6.55
CA LYS A 176 -13.77 -15.78 7.45
C LYS A 176 -14.63 -15.50 8.68
N SER A 177 -14.75 -14.23 9.06
CA SER A 177 -15.36 -13.85 10.31
C SER A 177 -16.72 -13.23 10.08
N ARG A 178 -17.73 -13.72 10.81
CA ARG A 178 -19.04 -13.08 10.92
C ARG A 178 -19.04 -11.90 11.90
N GLU A 179 -17.94 -11.71 12.62
CA GLU A 179 -17.80 -10.66 13.61
C GLU A 179 -17.51 -9.30 12.97
N ARG A 180 -17.95 -8.26 13.65
CA ARG A 180 -17.67 -6.87 13.31
C ARG A 180 -16.29 -6.49 13.87
N PHE A 181 -15.42 -5.91 13.04
CA PHE A 181 -14.09 -5.48 13.47
C PHE A 181 -13.93 -3.97 13.48
N ASN A 182 -12.99 -3.50 14.28
CA ASN A 182 -12.47 -2.14 14.19
C ASN A 182 -11.00 -2.15 13.74
N THR A 183 -10.51 -1.00 13.29
CA THR A 183 -9.13 -0.85 12.77
C THR A 183 -8.07 -1.32 13.78
N ALA A 184 -8.27 -1.03 15.08
CA ALA A 184 -7.28 -1.35 16.11
C ALA A 184 -7.19 -2.85 16.37
N ARG A 185 -8.33 -3.56 16.38
CA ARG A 185 -8.41 -5.01 16.50
C ARG A 185 -7.77 -5.68 15.28
N LEU A 186 -8.14 -5.28 14.06
CA LEU A 186 -7.50 -5.81 12.83
C LEU A 186 -5.98 -5.60 12.82
N ALA A 187 -5.52 -4.41 13.22
CA ALA A 187 -4.09 -4.10 13.29
C ALA A 187 -3.36 -5.03 14.28
N ARG A 188 -3.96 -5.29 15.45
CA ARG A 188 -3.43 -6.20 16.46
C ARG A 188 -3.41 -7.64 15.97
N ASP A 189 -4.53 -8.13 15.43
CA ASP A 189 -4.71 -9.52 15.03
C ASP A 189 -3.82 -9.89 13.83
N LEU A 190 -3.57 -8.94 12.92
CA LEU A 190 -2.66 -9.11 11.79
C LEU A 190 -1.21 -8.70 12.10
N GLY A 191 -0.95 -8.16 13.29
CA GLY A 191 0.35 -7.63 13.71
C GLY A 191 0.92 -6.55 12.78
N VAL A 192 0.07 -5.65 12.30
CA VAL A 192 0.43 -4.54 11.40
C VAL A 192 0.30 -3.22 12.13
N GLY A 193 1.30 -2.35 12.02
CA GLY A 193 1.26 -1.02 12.64
C GLY A 193 0.05 -0.18 12.18
N ALA A 194 -0.57 0.55 13.11
CA ALA A 194 -1.84 1.27 12.87
C ALA A 194 -1.80 2.24 11.68
N GLY A 195 -0.68 2.93 11.46
CA GLY A 195 -0.52 3.83 10.30
C GLY A 195 -0.48 3.09 8.96
N VAL A 196 0.13 1.90 8.93
CA VAL A 196 0.17 1.03 7.73
C VAL A 196 -1.20 0.41 7.50
N MET A 197 -1.87 -0.04 8.58
CA MET A 197 -3.23 -0.57 8.51
C MET A 197 -4.20 0.44 7.89
N ARG A 198 -4.20 1.68 8.40
CA ARG A 198 -5.11 2.73 7.90
C ARG A 198 -4.94 3.01 6.41
N LYS A 199 -3.71 3.08 5.90
CA LYS A 199 -3.44 3.28 4.47
C LYS A 199 -3.96 2.12 3.61
N ASN A 200 -3.85 0.88 4.10
CA ASN A 200 -4.35 -0.28 3.38
C ASN A 200 -5.88 -0.37 3.43
N LEU A 201 -6.51 -0.09 4.57
CA LEU A 201 -7.97 0.01 4.67
C LEU A 201 -8.53 1.08 3.74
N GLN A 202 -7.95 2.29 3.74
CA GLN A 202 -8.38 3.36 2.82
C GLN A 202 -8.33 2.89 1.37
N SER A 203 -7.22 2.27 0.96
CA SER A 203 -7.11 1.77 -0.41
C SER A 203 -8.12 0.68 -0.73
N LEU A 204 -8.55 -0.16 0.23
CA LEU A 204 -9.57 -1.18 0.01
C LEU A 204 -10.98 -0.56 -0.05
N VAL A 205 -11.25 0.49 0.73
CA VAL A 205 -12.47 1.29 0.66
C VAL A 205 -12.57 2.01 -0.70
N ASP A 206 -11.48 2.65 -1.14
CA ASP A 206 -11.43 3.36 -2.43
C ASP A 206 -11.72 2.42 -3.63
N GLN A 207 -11.43 1.12 -3.47
CA GLN A 207 -11.74 0.09 -4.46
C GLN A 207 -13.11 -0.57 -4.27
N GLY A 208 -13.88 -0.14 -3.27
CA GLY A 208 -15.19 -0.70 -2.94
C GLY A 208 -15.13 -2.16 -2.52
N LEU A 209 -14.04 -2.60 -1.88
CA LEU A 209 -13.87 -4.00 -1.45
C LEU A 209 -14.29 -4.20 0.01
N ILE A 210 -14.19 -3.16 0.82
CA ILE A 210 -14.64 -3.14 2.20
C ILE A 210 -15.45 -1.88 2.45
N ASP A 211 -16.37 -1.97 3.40
CA ASP A 211 -17.09 -0.83 3.94
C ASP A 211 -16.48 -0.50 5.30
N ASP A 212 -15.89 0.69 5.40
CA ASP A 212 -15.37 1.26 6.66
C ASP A 212 -15.89 2.68 6.80
N GLU A 213 -17.05 2.81 7.43
CA GLU A 213 -17.71 4.11 7.66
C GLU A 213 -16.83 5.07 8.47
N SER A 214 -15.82 4.58 9.20
CA SER A 214 -14.88 5.42 9.96
C SER A 214 -13.89 6.20 9.08
N LEU A 215 -13.78 5.83 7.80
CA LEU A 215 -12.93 6.48 6.80
C LEU A 215 -13.68 7.45 5.89
N SER A 216 -15.01 7.55 6.02
CA SER A 216 -15.82 8.54 5.30
C SER A 216 -15.67 9.96 5.89
N GLU A 217 -15.79 11.01 5.07
CA GLU A 217 -15.78 12.41 5.55
C GLU A 217 -16.91 12.67 6.56
N ASP A 218 -18.07 12.06 6.35
CA ASP A 218 -19.21 12.12 7.27
C ASP A 218 -18.98 11.35 8.57
N GLY A 219 -18.26 10.23 8.52
CA GLY A 219 -17.87 9.46 9.72
C GLY A 219 -16.80 10.17 10.57
N LEU A 220 -15.99 11.04 9.96
CA LEU A 220 -15.02 11.88 10.67
C LEU A 220 -15.69 13.03 11.43
N SER A 221 -16.82 13.55 10.93
CA SER A 221 -17.58 14.65 11.54
C SER A 221 -18.58 14.19 12.62
N LYS A 222 -19.11 12.97 12.52
CA LYS A 222 -20.08 12.37 13.48
C LYS A 222 -19.46 11.64 14.70
N ARG A 223 -18.24 11.99 15.09
CA ARG A 223 -17.48 11.24 16.11
C ARG A 223 -17.95 11.48 17.53
N GLU A 224 -18.68 10.52 18.10
CA GLU A 224 -18.61 10.25 19.53
C GLU A 224 -18.03 8.84 19.74
N ASP A 225 -16.94 8.77 20.50
CA ASP A 225 -16.32 7.49 20.84
C ASP A 225 -17.14 6.84 21.95
N ILE A 226 -17.65 5.64 21.69
CA ILE A 226 -18.35 4.82 22.68
C ILE A 226 -17.36 3.80 23.24
N TYR A 227 -17.37 3.63 24.56
CA TYR A 227 -16.56 2.68 25.28
C TYR A 227 -17.48 1.73 26.06
N THR A 228 -17.03 0.50 26.21
CA THR A 228 -17.69 -0.53 27.02
C THR A 228 -16.64 -1.25 27.87
N ARG A 229 -17.10 -2.10 28.80
CA ARG A 229 -16.23 -2.95 29.62
C ARG A 229 -16.51 -4.41 29.28
N GLU A 230 -15.48 -5.18 28.96
CA GLU A 230 -15.64 -6.63 28.79
C GLU A 230 -15.90 -7.29 30.16
N GLY A 231 -16.94 -8.13 30.20
CA GLY A 231 -17.47 -8.75 31.42
C GLY A 231 -16.41 -9.43 32.31
N SER A 232 -16.62 -9.31 33.63
CA SER A 232 -15.83 -9.92 34.72
C SER A 232 -14.31 -9.71 34.71
N SER A 233 -13.81 -8.67 34.07
CA SER A 233 -12.39 -8.32 34.16
C SER A 233 -12.07 -7.68 35.52
N GLU A 234 -11.48 -8.45 36.44
CA GLU A 234 -10.85 -7.98 37.70
C GLU A 234 -9.61 -7.08 37.47
N ARG A 235 -9.31 -6.72 36.22
CA ARG A 235 -8.15 -5.92 35.84
C ARG A 235 -8.25 -4.51 36.44
N ARG A 236 -7.29 -4.19 37.33
CA ARG A 236 -7.15 -2.85 37.90
C ARG A 236 -6.58 -1.90 36.84
N ALA A 237 -7.29 -0.82 36.56
CA ALA A 237 -6.79 0.28 35.73
C ALA A 237 -5.49 0.84 36.33
N LYS A 238 -4.45 0.99 35.50
CA LYS A 238 -3.24 1.70 35.90
C LYS A 238 -3.40 3.20 35.65
N PRO A 239 -3.23 4.05 36.66
CA PRO A 239 -3.38 5.49 36.49
C PRO A 239 -2.29 6.02 35.55
N ASN A 240 -2.65 7.00 34.70
CA ASN A 240 -1.67 7.72 33.91
C ASN A 240 -0.80 8.57 34.86
N ASP A 241 0.53 8.44 34.78
CA ASP A 241 1.46 9.07 35.73
C ASP A 241 1.35 10.59 35.81
N THR A 242 0.90 11.22 34.73
CA THR A 242 0.72 12.68 34.66
C THR A 242 -0.61 13.17 35.26
N ASP A 243 -1.63 12.31 35.36
CA ASP A 243 -3.01 12.68 35.70
C ASP A 243 -3.69 11.66 36.62
N LYS A 244 -3.02 11.23 37.69
CA LYS A 244 -3.47 10.13 38.56
C LYS A 244 -4.87 10.37 39.14
N THR A 245 -5.13 11.54 39.72
CA THR A 245 -6.42 11.86 40.37
C THR A 245 -7.57 11.87 39.38
N LEU A 246 -7.42 12.59 38.25
CA LEU A 246 -8.43 12.64 37.20
C LEU A 246 -8.63 11.28 36.53
N THR A 247 -7.57 10.49 36.38
CA THR A 247 -7.68 9.12 35.84
C THR A 247 -8.54 8.24 36.73
N MET A 248 -8.32 8.27 38.06
CA MET A 248 -9.12 7.48 39.00
C MET A 248 -10.57 7.94 39.05
N GLU A 249 -10.84 9.24 38.97
CA GLU A 249 -12.19 9.78 38.87
C GLU A 249 -12.90 9.31 37.58
N VAL A 250 -12.22 9.38 36.43
CA VAL A 250 -12.74 8.87 35.16
C VAL A 250 -12.98 7.36 35.22
N VAL A 251 -12.10 6.58 35.85
CA VAL A 251 -12.27 5.13 36.04
C VAL A 251 -13.55 4.83 36.83
N GLU A 252 -13.79 5.54 37.93
CA GLU A 252 -14.97 5.32 38.76
C GLU A 252 -16.25 5.73 38.03
N ILE A 253 -16.24 6.86 37.33
CA ILE A 253 -17.35 7.28 36.47
C ILE A 253 -17.65 6.23 35.39
N CYS A 254 -16.63 5.64 34.76
CA CYS A 254 -16.82 4.59 33.76
C CYS A 254 -17.47 3.33 34.34
N LYS A 255 -17.14 2.95 35.59
CA LYS A 255 -17.79 1.81 36.27
C LYS A 255 -19.27 2.09 36.54
N VAL A 256 -19.58 3.26 37.11
CA VAL A 256 -20.96 3.68 37.38
C VAL A 256 -21.77 3.70 36.09
N LEU A 257 -21.22 4.29 35.02
CA LEU A 257 -21.85 4.32 33.70
C LEU A 257 -22.18 2.93 33.17
N TYR A 258 -21.24 2.00 33.30
CA TYR A 258 -21.42 0.62 32.87
C TYR A 258 -22.48 -0.11 33.70
N GLU A 259 -22.47 0.06 35.03
CA GLU A 259 -23.46 -0.52 35.95
C GLU A 259 -24.88 0.02 35.71
N GLU A 260 -24.99 1.29 35.31
CA GLU A 260 -26.24 1.94 34.92
C GLU A 260 -26.72 1.54 33.51
N GLY A 261 -25.93 0.78 32.75
CA GLY A 261 -26.23 0.40 31.37
C GLY A 261 -26.14 1.57 30.38
N ILE A 262 -25.43 2.64 30.73
CA ILE A 262 -25.25 3.83 29.90
C ILE A 262 -23.93 3.72 29.12
N SER A 263 -23.98 4.01 27.82
CA SER A 263 -22.80 4.05 26.96
C SER A 263 -21.74 5.02 27.51
N ILE A 264 -20.53 4.54 27.72
CA ILE A 264 -19.44 5.39 28.18
C ILE A 264 -18.98 6.24 27.00
N THR A 265 -19.18 7.56 27.05
CA THR A 265 -18.68 8.49 26.03
C THR A 265 -17.88 9.62 26.65
N ASN A 266 -17.16 10.39 25.83
CA ASN A 266 -16.42 11.55 26.32
C ASN A 266 -17.34 12.60 26.95
N GLU A 267 -18.50 12.87 26.35
CA GLU A 267 -19.46 13.82 26.93
C GLU A 267 -20.14 13.25 28.17
N GLU A 268 -20.44 11.96 28.19
CA GLU A 268 -21.14 11.37 29.33
C GLU A 268 -20.24 11.29 30.58
N VAL A 269 -18.94 11.02 30.39
CA VAL A 269 -17.94 11.15 31.46
C VAL A 269 -17.80 12.61 31.88
N TYR A 270 -17.70 13.54 30.93
CA TYR A 270 -17.62 14.97 31.22
C TYR A 270 -18.80 15.46 32.05
N LYS A 271 -20.03 15.00 31.77
CA LYS A 271 -21.25 15.33 32.52
C LYS A 271 -21.29 14.78 33.95
N ARG A 272 -20.44 13.81 34.31
CA ARG A 272 -20.35 13.24 35.68
C ARG A 272 -19.15 13.71 36.48
N ILE A 273 -18.15 14.35 35.87
CA ILE A 273 -17.02 14.95 36.62
C ILE A 273 -17.51 16.06 37.56
N HIS A 274 -16.96 16.17 38.76
CA HIS A 274 -17.41 17.20 39.71
C HIS A 274 -17.27 18.63 39.13
N PRO A 275 -18.26 19.54 39.31
CA PRO A 275 -18.22 20.91 38.77
C PRO A 275 -16.93 21.67 39.10
N ASP A 276 -16.44 21.58 40.34
CA ASP A 276 -15.19 22.22 40.78
C ASP A 276 -13.96 21.78 39.98
N VAL A 277 -13.94 20.55 39.48
CA VAL A 277 -12.87 20.02 38.63
C VAL A 277 -13.02 20.54 37.19
N ARG A 278 -14.26 20.72 36.71
CA ARG A 278 -14.55 21.30 35.39
C ARG A 278 -14.14 22.77 35.31
N GLU A 279 -14.43 23.55 36.34
CA GLU A 279 -14.14 24.99 36.38
C GLU A 279 -12.65 25.29 36.41
N ARG A 280 -11.85 24.47 37.11
CA ARG A 280 -10.37 24.63 37.17
C ARG A 280 -9.66 24.38 35.83
N VAL A 281 -10.29 23.69 34.87
CA VAL A 281 -9.62 23.12 33.68
C VAL A 281 -10.41 23.36 32.38
N ALA A 282 -11.39 24.26 32.39
CA ALA A 282 -12.52 24.34 31.44
C ALA A 282 -12.19 24.17 29.94
N LYS A 283 -11.05 24.68 29.44
CA LYS A 283 -10.69 24.60 28.02
C LYS A 283 -10.01 23.30 27.57
N SER A 284 -9.56 22.43 28.48
CA SER A 284 -8.80 21.21 28.11
C SER A 284 -9.34 19.92 28.72
N ILE A 285 -10.30 19.98 29.64
CA ILE A 285 -10.75 18.78 30.36
C ILE A 285 -11.36 17.72 29.45
N ARG A 286 -12.18 18.09 28.45
CA ARG A 286 -12.70 17.15 27.44
C ARG A 286 -11.60 16.44 26.65
N ARG A 287 -10.49 17.16 26.36
CA ARG A 287 -9.32 16.57 25.69
C ARG A 287 -8.58 15.61 26.61
N ARG A 288 -8.48 15.95 27.90
CA ARG A 288 -7.86 15.11 28.93
C ARG A 288 -8.67 13.84 29.18
N ILE A 289 -10.00 13.95 29.35
CA ILE A 289 -10.91 12.80 29.46
C ILE A 289 -10.73 11.88 28.25
N LYS A 290 -10.78 12.42 27.02
CA LYS A 290 -10.53 11.63 25.82
C LYS A 290 -9.18 10.90 25.84
N SER A 291 -8.13 11.57 26.30
CA SER A 291 -6.80 10.98 26.46
C SER A 291 -6.77 9.85 27.50
N ILE A 292 -7.48 10.03 28.62
CA ILE A 292 -7.62 9.02 29.68
C ILE A 292 -8.42 7.83 29.18
N LEU A 293 -9.58 8.02 28.55
CA LEU A 293 -10.36 6.94 27.95
C LEU A 293 -9.53 6.14 26.93
N SER A 294 -8.73 6.82 26.12
CA SER A 294 -7.78 6.17 25.20
C SER A 294 -6.64 5.44 25.91
N HIS A 295 -6.22 5.90 27.10
CA HIS A 295 -5.27 5.19 27.97
C HIS A 295 -5.90 3.93 28.57
N LEU A 296 -7.13 4.02 29.07
CA LEU A 296 -7.85 2.88 29.63
C LEU A 296 -8.12 1.79 28.59
N VAL A 297 -8.31 2.14 27.32
CA VAL A 297 -8.36 1.16 26.22
C VAL A 297 -7.01 0.49 25.98
N ARG A 298 -5.88 1.21 26.12
CA ARG A 298 -4.53 0.63 25.98
C ARG A 298 -4.18 -0.34 27.10
N GLU A 299 -4.71 -0.10 28.29
CA GLU A 299 -4.55 -0.98 29.46
C GLU A 299 -5.58 -2.13 29.50
N ASP A 300 -6.34 -2.35 28.41
CA ASP A 300 -7.43 -3.32 28.32
C ASP A 300 -8.48 -3.19 29.46
N PHE A 301 -8.63 -1.99 30.03
CA PHE A 301 -9.67 -1.72 31.04
C PHE A 301 -11.02 -1.37 30.37
N LEU A 302 -10.97 -0.66 29.25
CA LEU A 302 -12.11 -0.39 28.39
C LEU A 302 -11.90 -1.03 27.02
N VAL A 303 -13.00 -1.40 26.38
CA VAL A 303 -13.05 -1.72 24.96
C VAL A 303 -13.71 -0.56 24.25
N ARG A 304 -13.07 -0.05 23.19
CA ARG A 304 -13.72 0.96 22.34
C ARG A 304 -14.73 0.25 21.44
N GLU A 305 -16.01 0.49 21.68
CA GLU A 305 -17.04 0.12 20.74
C GLU A 305 -16.90 1.06 19.55
N ASN A 306 -16.37 0.54 18.45
CA ASN A 306 -16.33 1.35 17.24
C ASN A 306 -17.75 1.30 16.65
N PRO A 307 -18.47 2.43 16.56
CA PRO A 307 -19.80 2.44 15.97
C PRO A 307 -19.77 2.04 14.48
N PHE A 308 -18.58 2.08 13.87
CA PHE A 308 -18.33 1.77 12.48
C PHE A 308 -17.57 0.44 12.36
N PRO A 309 -18.29 -0.68 12.21
CA PRO A 309 -17.66 -1.96 11.95
C PRO A 309 -17.13 -2.00 10.51
N ILE A 310 -15.90 -2.50 10.36
CA ILE A 310 -15.33 -2.80 9.06
C ILE A 310 -15.99 -4.09 8.56
N LYS A 311 -16.54 -4.07 7.35
CA LYS A 311 -17.16 -5.23 6.71
C LYS A 311 -16.56 -5.45 5.34
N ILE A 312 -16.47 -6.72 4.94
CA ILE A 312 -16.19 -7.04 3.54
C ILE A 312 -17.45 -6.78 2.71
N SER A 313 -17.27 -6.16 1.55
CA SER A 313 -18.35 -5.97 0.58
C SER A 313 -18.51 -7.22 -0.30
N ARG A 314 -19.61 -7.30 -1.06
CA ARG A 314 -19.77 -8.34 -2.10
C ARG A 314 -18.62 -8.37 -3.11
N SER A 315 -18.06 -7.21 -3.45
CA SER A 315 -16.93 -7.13 -4.38
C SER A 315 -15.63 -7.66 -3.74
N GLY A 316 -15.47 -7.44 -2.43
CA GLY A 316 -14.40 -8.01 -1.62
C GLY A 316 -14.50 -9.53 -1.54
N GLU A 317 -15.68 -10.07 -1.21
CA GLU A 317 -15.96 -11.51 -1.18
C GLU A 317 -15.65 -12.15 -2.52
N GLN A 318 -16.11 -11.54 -3.62
CA GLN A 318 -15.81 -12.02 -4.97
C GLN A 318 -14.30 -12.04 -5.27
N PHE A 319 -13.54 -11.01 -4.87
CA PHE A 319 -12.08 -11.03 -5.02
C PHE A 319 -11.43 -12.15 -4.18
N VAL A 320 -11.96 -12.41 -2.98
CA VAL A 320 -11.49 -13.50 -2.14
C VAL A 320 -11.74 -14.86 -2.78
N GLU A 321 -12.97 -15.14 -3.21
CA GLU A 321 -13.38 -16.42 -3.77
C GLU A 321 -12.78 -16.71 -5.16
N GLU A 322 -12.70 -15.69 -6.01
CA GLU A 322 -12.32 -15.89 -7.42
C GLU A 322 -10.84 -15.62 -7.69
N PHE A 323 -10.11 -15.04 -6.73
CA PHE A 323 -8.67 -14.77 -6.86
C PHE A 323 -7.85 -15.24 -5.66
N LEU A 324 -8.12 -14.76 -4.44
CA LEU A 324 -7.23 -15.07 -3.30
C LEU A 324 -7.27 -16.55 -2.88
N HIS A 325 -8.46 -17.18 -2.84
CA HIS A 325 -8.60 -18.60 -2.52
C HIS A 325 -7.94 -19.50 -3.58
N PRO A 326 -8.20 -19.33 -4.89
CA PRO A 326 -7.47 -20.06 -5.92
C PRO A 326 -5.96 -19.84 -5.85
N LEU A 327 -5.50 -18.61 -5.62
CA LEU A 327 -4.07 -18.32 -5.47
C LEU A 327 -3.45 -19.01 -4.24
N TRP A 328 -4.21 -19.09 -3.14
CA TRP A 328 -3.80 -19.83 -1.95
C TRP A 328 -3.68 -21.34 -2.23
N GLU A 329 -4.60 -21.93 -2.98
CA GLU A 329 -4.51 -23.34 -3.38
C GLU A 329 -3.35 -23.61 -4.34
N ILE A 330 -3.08 -22.69 -5.29
CA ILE A 330 -1.86 -22.72 -6.12
C ILE A 330 -0.63 -22.72 -5.22
N SER A 331 -0.57 -21.85 -4.21
CA SER A 331 0.57 -21.78 -3.29
C SER A 331 0.79 -23.07 -2.50
N ARG A 332 -0.25 -23.89 -2.32
CA ARG A 332 -0.17 -25.21 -1.68
C ARG A 332 0.16 -26.34 -2.67
N GLY A 333 0.23 -26.03 -3.95
CA GLY A 333 0.39 -27.03 -5.01
C GLY A 333 -0.81 -27.96 -5.13
N ARG A 334 -2.01 -27.47 -4.76
CA ARG A 334 -3.29 -28.18 -4.86
C ARG A 334 -4.05 -27.66 -6.08
N GLY A 335 -4.89 -28.50 -6.68
CA GLY A 335 -5.69 -28.18 -7.86
C GLY A 335 -5.03 -28.60 -9.19
N GLN A 336 -5.87 -28.73 -10.23
CA GLN A 336 -5.44 -29.03 -11.60
C GLN A 336 -5.49 -27.76 -12.44
N TRP A 337 -4.34 -27.13 -12.65
CA TRP A 337 -4.23 -25.84 -13.34
C TRP A 337 -3.86 -25.95 -14.82
N GLY A 338 -3.79 -27.18 -15.36
CA GLY A 338 -3.31 -27.44 -16.73
C GLY A 338 -4.12 -26.72 -17.80
N ASN A 339 -5.46 -26.81 -17.73
CA ASN A 339 -6.34 -26.14 -18.69
C ASN A 339 -6.22 -24.61 -18.62
N LEU A 340 -6.19 -24.06 -17.38
CA LEU A 340 -5.97 -22.64 -17.15
C LEU A 340 -4.68 -22.15 -17.82
N VAL A 341 -3.58 -22.90 -17.66
CA VAL A 341 -2.28 -22.54 -18.25
C VAL A 341 -2.29 -22.67 -19.78
N ALA A 342 -2.85 -23.75 -20.32
CA ALA A 342 -2.90 -23.99 -21.75
C ALA A 342 -3.72 -22.92 -22.49
N GLU A 343 -4.91 -22.59 -21.97
CA GLU A 343 -5.78 -21.55 -22.53
C GLU A 343 -5.12 -20.17 -22.47
N THR A 344 -4.61 -19.77 -21.29
CA THR A 344 -4.06 -18.42 -21.11
C THR A 344 -2.78 -18.20 -21.94
N ARG A 345 -1.95 -19.25 -22.11
CA ARG A 345 -0.75 -19.16 -22.96
C ARG A 345 -1.09 -19.05 -24.45
N ARG A 346 -2.16 -19.71 -24.90
CA ARG A 346 -2.62 -19.62 -26.29
C ARG A 346 -3.01 -18.19 -26.66
N ASP A 347 -3.67 -17.49 -25.74
CA ASP A 347 -4.23 -16.16 -25.98
C ASP A 347 -3.45 -15.06 -25.25
N ILE A 348 -2.13 -15.24 -25.07
CA ILE A 348 -1.31 -14.34 -24.24
C ILE A 348 -1.33 -12.89 -24.74
N GLU A 349 -1.33 -12.65 -26.05
CA GLU A 349 -1.39 -11.31 -26.62
C GLU A 349 -2.68 -10.58 -26.22
N TYR A 350 -3.81 -11.28 -26.24
CA TYR A 350 -5.09 -10.75 -25.80
C TYR A 350 -5.05 -10.36 -24.32
N TYR A 351 -4.66 -11.30 -23.46
CA TYR A 351 -4.61 -11.04 -22.01
C TYR A 351 -3.61 -9.95 -21.64
N ALA A 352 -2.44 -9.92 -22.28
CA ALA A 352 -1.44 -8.90 -22.06
C ALA A 352 -1.96 -7.50 -22.43
N LYS A 353 -2.68 -7.37 -23.55
CA LYS A 353 -3.31 -6.11 -23.96
C LYS A 353 -4.32 -5.62 -22.93
N VAL A 354 -5.25 -6.48 -22.51
CA VAL A 354 -6.27 -6.14 -21.50
C VAL A 354 -5.60 -5.70 -20.19
N SER A 355 -4.64 -6.48 -19.71
CA SER A 355 -3.89 -6.16 -18.49
C SER A 355 -3.06 -4.87 -18.59
N ALA A 356 -2.47 -4.58 -19.75
CA ALA A 356 -1.72 -3.35 -19.98
C ALA A 356 -2.62 -2.11 -19.90
N GLU A 357 -3.79 -2.17 -20.54
CA GLU A 357 -4.79 -1.08 -20.51
C GLU A 357 -5.27 -0.81 -19.08
N LEU A 358 -5.60 -1.87 -18.33
CA LEU A 358 -6.04 -1.75 -16.94
C LEU A 358 -4.94 -1.19 -16.02
N TYR A 359 -3.68 -1.58 -16.22
CA TYR A 359 -2.56 -1.12 -15.39
C TYR A 359 -1.97 0.24 -15.83
N TYR A 360 -2.25 0.71 -17.05
CA TYR A 360 -1.57 1.86 -17.65
C TYR A 360 -1.61 3.11 -16.76
N PHE A 361 -2.74 3.42 -16.14
CA PHE A 361 -2.91 4.58 -15.25
C PHE A 361 -1.99 4.57 -14.03
N HIS A 362 -1.46 3.41 -13.63
CA HIS A 362 -0.55 3.27 -12.50
C HIS A 362 0.92 3.25 -12.93
N SER A 363 1.18 3.05 -14.22
CA SER A 363 2.51 2.94 -14.80
C SER A 363 3.31 4.24 -14.64
N ARG A 364 4.64 4.11 -14.60
CA ARG A 364 5.55 5.27 -14.60
C ARG A 364 5.39 6.11 -15.88
N GLY A 365 5.11 5.47 -17.01
CA GLY A 365 4.87 6.13 -18.29
C GLY A 365 3.68 7.09 -18.22
N CYS A 366 2.51 6.61 -17.80
CA CYS A 366 1.32 7.46 -17.65
C CYS A 366 1.54 8.58 -16.63
N LYS A 367 2.20 8.29 -15.49
CA LYS A 367 2.57 9.32 -14.50
C LYS A 367 3.48 10.40 -15.08
N ARG A 368 4.42 10.03 -15.96
CA ARG A 368 5.29 10.99 -16.65
C ARG A 368 4.49 11.86 -17.61
N VAL A 369 3.65 11.26 -18.46
CA VAL A 369 2.79 11.99 -19.41
C VAL A 369 1.83 12.94 -18.69
N ASN A 370 1.16 12.49 -17.62
CA ASN A 370 0.26 13.33 -16.84
C ASN A 370 1.00 14.47 -16.13
N ARG A 371 2.23 14.21 -15.66
CA ARG A 371 3.09 15.24 -15.09
C ARG A 371 3.48 16.28 -16.14
N GLU A 372 3.91 15.86 -17.33
CA GLU A 372 4.25 16.75 -18.45
C GLU A 372 3.04 17.62 -18.84
N LYS A 373 1.86 17.02 -19.03
CA LYS A 373 0.62 17.78 -19.30
C LYS A 373 0.25 18.76 -18.19
N SER A 374 0.41 18.35 -16.93
CA SER A 374 0.15 19.23 -15.78
C SER A 374 1.14 20.40 -15.74
N MET A 375 2.39 20.15 -16.11
CA MET A 375 3.42 21.16 -16.23
C MET A 375 3.13 22.14 -17.39
N GLU A 376 2.73 21.63 -18.55
CA GLU A 376 2.31 22.45 -19.70
C GLU A 376 1.11 23.33 -19.36
N GLN A 377 0.11 22.80 -18.66
CA GLN A 377 -1.05 23.57 -18.21
C GLN A 377 -0.65 24.73 -17.28
N LEU A 378 0.21 24.46 -16.30
CA LEU A 378 0.73 25.50 -15.40
C LEU A 378 1.53 26.55 -16.17
N TYR A 379 2.37 26.14 -17.12
CA TYR A 379 3.13 27.05 -17.96
C TYR A 379 2.22 27.94 -18.83
N GLY A 380 1.17 27.37 -19.42
CA GLY A 380 0.16 28.11 -20.18
C GLY A 380 -0.57 29.17 -19.34
N LEU A 381 -0.94 28.85 -18.10
CA LEU A 381 -1.54 29.81 -17.17
C LEU A 381 -0.57 30.95 -16.82
N LEU A 382 0.72 30.65 -16.68
CA LEU A 382 1.74 31.65 -16.41
C LEU A 382 2.00 32.56 -17.63
N LEU A 383 1.96 32.02 -18.84
CA LEU A 383 2.02 32.82 -20.07
C LEU A 383 0.84 33.80 -20.15
N GLN A 384 -0.38 33.32 -19.85
CA GLN A 384 -1.59 34.16 -19.86
C GLN A 384 -1.55 35.27 -18.80
N ALA A 385 -0.91 35.02 -17.66
CA ALA A 385 -0.76 36.01 -16.60
C ALA A 385 0.34 37.06 -16.87
N GLY A 386 1.22 36.81 -17.85
CA GLY A 386 2.30 37.73 -18.22
C GLY A 386 3.18 38.13 -17.02
N GLU A 387 3.55 39.42 -16.96
CA GLU A 387 4.44 39.98 -15.93
C GLU A 387 3.80 40.11 -14.54
N GLU A 388 2.45 40.06 -14.47
CA GLU A 388 1.76 40.04 -13.17
C GLU A 388 2.08 38.76 -12.40
N GLY A 389 2.24 37.65 -13.13
CA GLY A 389 2.53 36.33 -12.59
C GLY A 389 1.41 35.77 -11.71
N LEU A 390 1.59 34.53 -11.27
CA LEU A 390 0.64 33.86 -10.38
C LEU A 390 1.36 33.23 -9.18
N SER A 391 0.72 33.27 -8.02
CA SER A 391 1.20 32.57 -6.83
C SER A 391 0.82 31.09 -6.86
N CYS A 392 1.57 30.24 -6.14
CA CYS A 392 1.21 28.82 -6.01
C CYS A 392 -0.21 28.60 -5.47
N ALA A 393 -0.69 29.50 -4.59
CA ALA A 393 -2.05 29.40 -4.05
C ALA A 393 -3.11 29.66 -5.14
N LYS A 394 -2.87 30.65 -6.02
CA LYS A 394 -3.79 30.96 -7.12
C LYS A 394 -3.75 29.88 -8.20
N LEU A 395 -2.58 29.38 -8.56
CA LEU A 395 -2.41 28.25 -9.47
C LEU A 395 -3.09 26.98 -8.94
N SER A 396 -2.86 26.63 -7.68
CA SER A 396 -3.52 25.50 -7.00
C SER A 396 -5.04 25.61 -7.05
N LYS A 397 -5.60 26.82 -6.85
CA LYS A 397 -7.03 27.07 -6.94
C LYS A 397 -7.58 26.91 -8.36
N ILE A 398 -6.85 27.36 -9.38
CA ILE A 398 -7.27 27.29 -10.78
C ILE A 398 -7.20 25.85 -11.31
N THR A 399 -6.11 25.13 -11.02
CA THR A 399 -5.90 23.79 -11.57
C THR A 399 -6.48 22.67 -10.70
N GLY A 400 -6.83 22.97 -9.45
CA GLY A 400 -7.24 21.97 -8.46
C GLY A 400 -6.08 21.13 -7.91
N PHE A 401 -4.82 21.41 -8.31
CA PHE A 401 -3.66 20.68 -7.80
C PHE A 401 -3.35 21.06 -6.35
N ASN A 402 -2.80 20.12 -5.58
CA ASN A 402 -2.25 20.44 -4.27
C ASN A 402 -1.13 21.48 -4.40
N ARG A 403 -1.10 22.47 -3.51
CA ARG A 403 -0.10 23.55 -3.51
C ARG A 403 1.35 23.04 -3.54
N ASN A 404 1.66 21.96 -2.84
CA ASN A 404 2.99 21.36 -2.84
C ASN A 404 3.34 20.77 -4.21
N THR A 405 2.38 20.14 -4.89
CA THR A 405 2.56 19.62 -6.25
C THR A 405 2.85 20.74 -7.23
N VAL A 406 2.10 21.85 -7.14
CA VAL A 406 2.35 23.05 -7.95
C VAL A 406 3.78 23.57 -7.72
N GLU A 407 4.20 23.69 -6.47
CA GLU A 407 5.55 24.18 -6.15
C GLU A 407 6.66 23.27 -6.70
N VAL A 408 6.50 21.95 -6.59
CA VAL A 408 7.44 20.97 -7.17
C VAL A 408 7.51 21.14 -8.69
N TYR A 409 6.37 21.18 -9.37
CA TYR A 409 6.33 21.32 -10.82
C TYR A 409 6.96 22.64 -11.30
N LEU A 410 6.68 23.75 -10.61
CA LEU A 410 7.29 25.04 -10.94
C LEU A 410 8.82 25.04 -10.75
N LYS A 411 9.34 24.37 -9.70
CA LYS A 411 10.79 24.21 -9.51
C LYS A 411 11.43 23.41 -10.65
N GLU A 412 10.76 22.34 -11.08
CA GLU A 412 11.24 21.46 -12.14
C GLU A 412 11.23 22.12 -13.54
N MET A 413 10.39 23.13 -13.76
CA MET A 413 10.40 23.93 -15.00
C MET A 413 11.66 24.81 -15.13
N GLY A 414 12.40 25.02 -14.03
CA GLY A 414 13.73 25.64 -14.04
C GLY A 414 13.77 27.01 -14.72
N GLY A 415 14.82 27.26 -15.49
CA GLY A 415 15.13 28.55 -16.15
C GLY A 415 14.06 29.09 -17.12
N LYS A 416 12.96 28.38 -17.35
CA LYS A 416 11.80 28.88 -18.10
C LYS A 416 10.91 29.81 -17.28
N ILE A 417 11.08 29.86 -15.96
CA ILE A 417 10.19 30.58 -15.04
C ILE A 417 11.01 31.39 -14.04
N LYS A 418 10.64 32.67 -13.89
CA LYS A 418 11.17 33.56 -12.87
C LYS A 418 10.25 33.57 -11.65
N ARG A 419 10.86 33.79 -10.48
CA ARG A 419 10.19 33.89 -9.19
C ARG A 419 10.51 35.23 -8.56
N GLU A 420 9.48 35.97 -8.16
CA GLU A 420 9.63 37.25 -7.46
C GLU A 420 8.81 37.23 -6.17
N LYS A 421 9.34 37.86 -5.11
CA LYS A 421 8.63 37.96 -3.83
C LYS A 421 8.00 39.35 -3.71
N ARG A 422 6.67 39.41 -3.70
CA ARG A 422 5.89 40.64 -3.49
C ARG A 422 5.05 40.50 -2.22
N ASN A 423 5.21 41.41 -1.26
CA ASN A 423 4.47 41.43 0.01
C ASN A 423 4.44 40.06 0.73
N GLY A 424 5.60 39.40 0.84
CA GLY A 424 5.71 38.10 1.52
C GLY A 424 5.27 36.88 0.67
N THR A 425 4.67 37.09 -0.49
CA THR A 425 4.17 36.03 -1.37
C THR A 425 5.04 35.88 -2.62
N TYR A 426 5.35 34.64 -3.00
CA TYR A 426 6.05 34.37 -4.26
C TYR A 426 5.07 34.33 -5.43
N TYR A 427 5.39 35.09 -6.46
CA TYR A 427 4.75 35.09 -7.77
C TYR A 427 5.71 34.49 -8.78
N TYR A 428 5.15 33.71 -9.70
CA TYR A 428 5.87 33.01 -10.76
C TYR A 428 5.38 33.56 -12.10
N TYR A 429 6.28 33.72 -13.06
CA TYR A 429 5.97 34.17 -14.41
C TYR A 429 7.00 33.62 -15.40
N VAL A 430 6.64 33.54 -16.68
CA VAL A 430 7.52 32.98 -17.70
C VAL A 430 8.69 33.93 -17.98
N SER A 431 9.89 33.36 -18.06
CA SER A 431 11.07 34.09 -18.51
C SER A 431 11.04 34.16 -20.04
N LEU A 432 10.49 35.23 -20.60
CA LEU A 432 10.77 35.59 -21.99
C LEU A 432 12.26 35.96 -22.04
N GLY A 433 13.07 35.18 -22.75
CA GLY A 433 14.48 35.49 -22.92
C GLY A 433 14.63 36.89 -23.51
N GLU A 434 15.56 37.68 -22.97
CA GLU A 434 16.13 38.77 -23.75
C GLU A 434 16.71 38.13 -25.02
N ASN A 435 16.39 38.72 -26.19
CA ASN A 435 16.95 38.34 -27.48
C ASN A 435 18.44 38.03 -27.37
N GLU A 436 18.88 36.98 -28.08
CA GLU A 436 20.27 36.82 -28.48
C GLU A 436 20.80 38.18 -28.91
N LYS A 437 21.69 38.77 -28.09
CA LYS A 437 22.51 39.89 -28.53
C LYS A 437 23.33 39.35 -29.67
N SER A 438 23.01 39.80 -30.87
CA SER A 438 23.88 39.82 -32.03
C SER A 438 25.31 40.12 -31.58
N GLU A 439 26.19 39.15 -31.73
CA GLU A 439 27.64 39.38 -31.68
C GLU A 439 27.97 40.36 -32.81
N GLU A 440 28.11 41.63 -32.45
CA GLU A 440 28.93 42.55 -33.25
C GLU A 440 30.36 42.02 -33.20
N VAL A 441 30.75 41.35 -34.28
CA VAL A 441 32.15 41.05 -34.58
C VAL A 441 32.82 42.39 -34.87
N VAL A 442 33.46 42.97 -33.84
CA VAL A 442 34.45 44.03 -34.02
C VAL A 442 35.77 43.34 -34.38
N PHE A 443 36.10 43.36 -35.67
CA PHE A 443 37.48 43.18 -36.12
C PHE A 443 38.27 44.44 -35.77
N GLU A 444 39.18 44.37 -34.81
CA GLU A 444 40.29 45.32 -34.71
C GLU A 444 41.57 44.65 -35.21
N ASN A 445 42.08 45.22 -36.30
CA ASN A 445 43.41 44.98 -36.84
C ASN A 445 44.47 45.57 -35.91
N THR A 446 45.42 44.75 -35.43
CA THR A 446 46.86 45.06 -35.48
C THR A 446 47.70 43.82 -35.22
#